data_AF-A0A936MQ85-F1
#
_entry.id   AF-A0A936MQ85-F1
#
_cell.length_a   1.000
_cell.length_b   1.000
_cell.length_c   1.000
_cell.angle_alpha   90.00
_cell.angle_beta   90.00
_cell.angle_gamma   90.00
#
_symmetry.space_group_name_H-M   'P 1'
#
loop_
_entity.id
_entity.type
_entity.pdbx_description
1 polymer ?
#
loop_
_entity_poly.entity_id
_entity_poly.type
_entity_poly.pdbx_seq_one_letter_code
_entity_poly.pdbx_strand_id
1 'polypeptide(L)'
;MGNHLGDSHNFGRRVTAREGFVVKPRTLLWESLLLAANSPLRTFLADAAARDGLGPNAFDFLPNLEFRSAHVRNGGEVERIHLEPLPALSIERRRELACIVGRSLALWSWLGVADLHWENIVIGIDGRGQIVFAPLDIEMILADLSLPTETKLLPDADPEVAAICRHAAGVRRVLPYLGKPVDPGDLVAMASTYGRSLAFFDRHAREIANIFDTLPQFRDAPIRVCLRGTDEYVQADSKSLWPPLLDAETEQLERGDIPYFFRLYDRPGIHYFSNPDLTRIETLPLEGDVPQLDPILQVSRGFRSPSRKKLREDGLFTVLGAFDHKSFKGTHTHDGLEVTFRQRSFVVKLPDGEELETGRNLSAFVGSVYLPCRCGEVLSVFVPKVTQCEAIPR
;
A
#
# COMPACT_ATOMS: atom_id res chain seq x y z
N MET A 1 9.26 26.79 15.80
CA MET A 1 10.06 25.54 15.84
C MET A 1 9.23 24.48 15.13
N GLY A 2 9.75 23.83 14.09
CA GLY A 2 8.99 22.82 13.35
C GLY A 2 8.85 21.55 14.17
N ASN A 3 7.66 20.95 14.22
CA ASN A 3 7.49 19.63 14.81
C ASN A 3 8.06 18.60 13.84
N HIS A 4 9.16 17.94 14.24
CA HIS A 4 9.71 16.81 13.50
C HIS A 4 8.74 15.64 13.55
N LEU A 5 8.54 15.02 12.38
CA LEU A 5 7.70 13.85 12.19
C LEU A 5 8.61 12.74 11.64
N GLY A 6 8.61 11.59 12.31
CA GLY A 6 9.34 10.40 11.85
C GLY A 6 10.87 10.44 12.04
N ASP A 7 11.50 9.42 11.45
CA ASP A 7 12.91 9.12 11.62
C ASP A 7 13.82 10.04 10.79
N SER A 8 15.10 10.08 11.19
CA SER A 8 16.13 10.77 10.43
C SER A 8 16.64 9.90 9.30
N HIS A 9 16.84 10.51 8.14
CA HIS A 9 17.47 9.87 7.00
C HIS A 9 18.41 10.87 6.30
N ASN A 10 19.35 10.37 5.49
CA ASN A 10 20.08 11.18 4.52
C ASN A 10 20.70 12.46 5.13
N PHE A 11 21.57 12.30 6.12
CA PHE A 11 22.31 13.37 6.82
C PHE A 11 21.42 14.22 7.74
N GLY A 12 20.67 13.59 8.63
CA GLY A 12 19.90 14.31 9.66
C GLY A 12 18.53 14.82 9.20
N ARG A 13 18.13 14.53 7.96
CA ARG A 13 16.91 15.11 7.37
C ARG A 13 15.67 14.38 7.88
N ARG A 14 14.64 15.14 8.22
CA ARG A 14 13.38 14.62 8.78
C ARG A 14 12.17 15.25 8.09
N VAL A 15 11.06 14.52 8.08
CA VAL A 15 9.77 15.12 7.71
C VAL A 15 9.42 16.17 8.77
N THR A 16 8.89 17.31 8.35
CA THR A 16 8.47 18.38 9.27
C THR A 16 7.08 18.87 8.95
N ALA A 17 6.27 19.11 9.98
CA ALA A 17 5.00 19.81 9.82
C ALA A 17 5.23 21.32 9.85
N ARG A 18 4.66 22.02 8.88
CA ARG A 18 4.50 23.48 8.82
C ARG A 18 3.00 23.79 8.77
N GLU A 19 2.64 25.07 8.87
CA GLU A 19 1.25 25.49 8.77
C GLU A 19 0.68 25.10 7.40
N GLY A 20 -0.36 24.24 7.39
CA GLY A 20 -1.02 23.74 6.19
C GLY A 20 -0.25 22.72 5.34
N PHE A 21 1.05 22.53 5.56
CA PHE A 21 1.91 21.68 4.71
C PHE A 21 2.80 20.73 5.51
N VAL A 22 3.13 19.60 4.90
CA VAL A 22 4.15 18.65 5.36
C VAL A 22 5.33 18.75 4.40
N VAL A 23 6.52 19.04 4.94
CA VAL A 23 7.76 19.10 4.18
C VAL A 23 8.43 17.73 4.29
N LYS A 24 8.55 17.02 3.17
CA LYS A 24 9.32 15.78 3.09
C LYS A 24 10.69 16.09 2.47
N PRO A 25 11.81 15.67 3.08
CA PRO A 25 13.16 16.02 2.61
C PRO A 25 13.65 15.11 1.47
N ARG A 26 12.72 14.66 0.62
CA ARG A 26 12.91 13.81 -0.55
C ARG A 26 11.95 14.24 -1.65
N THR A 27 12.16 13.74 -2.87
CA THR A 27 11.18 13.91 -3.94
C THR A 27 9.80 13.35 -3.53
N LEU A 28 8.77 13.99 -4.05
CA LEU A 28 7.36 13.60 -3.92
C LEU A 28 6.78 13.22 -5.28
N LEU A 29 7.61 12.82 -6.26
CA LEU A 29 7.16 12.51 -7.62
C LEU A 29 6.00 11.51 -7.60
N TRP A 30 6.18 10.40 -6.88
CA TRP A 30 5.20 9.31 -6.83
C TRP A 30 3.92 9.72 -6.11
N GLU A 31 4.02 10.37 -4.95
CA GLU A 31 2.85 10.90 -4.25
C GLU A 31 2.11 11.94 -5.10
N SER A 32 2.81 12.83 -5.78
CA SER A 32 2.18 13.82 -6.67
C SER A 32 1.47 13.15 -7.83
N LEU A 33 2.04 12.11 -8.42
CA LEU A 33 1.42 11.35 -9.51
C LEU A 33 0.13 10.66 -9.06
N LEU A 34 -0.01 10.30 -7.78
CA LEU A 34 -1.16 9.51 -7.32
C LEU A 34 -2.18 10.29 -6.48
N LEU A 35 -1.75 11.38 -5.83
CA LEU A 35 -2.55 12.12 -4.85
C LEU A 35 -2.76 13.59 -5.25
N ALA A 36 -2.03 14.12 -6.24
CA ALA A 36 -2.24 15.50 -6.66
C ALA A 36 -3.59 15.65 -7.38
N ALA A 37 -4.32 16.73 -7.08
CA ALA A 37 -5.59 17.02 -7.73
C ALA A 37 -5.48 17.13 -9.27
N ASN A 38 -4.35 17.63 -9.75
CA ASN A 38 -4.03 17.86 -11.16
C ASN A 38 -3.10 16.78 -11.75
N SER A 39 -3.01 15.61 -11.11
CA SER A 39 -2.15 14.53 -11.60
C SER A 39 -2.58 14.06 -13.01
N PRO A 40 -1.64 13.90 -13.96
CA PRO A 40 -1.96 13.34 -15.28
C PRO A 40 -2.49 11.91 -15.19
N LEU A 41 -1.98 11.11 -14.25
CA LEU A 41 -2.48 9.76 -14.01
C LEU A 41 -3.92 9.79 -13.50
N ARG A 42 -4.24 10.68 -12.54
CA ARG A 42 -5.60 10.76 -12.00
C ARG A 42 -6.62 11.24 -13.02
N THR A 43 -6.27 12.24 -13.83
CA THR A 43 -7.11 12.68 -14.94
C THR A 43 -7.39 11.53 -15.90
N PHE A 44 -6.34 10.80 -16.31
CA PHE A 44 -6.51 9.63 -17.16
C PHE A 44 -7.42 8.56 -16.53
N LEU A 45 -7.20 8.23 -15.25
CA LEU A 45 -7.99 7.22 -14.53
C LEU A 45 -9.47 7.60 -14.44
N ALA A 46 -9.79 8.87 -14.15
CA ALA A 46 -11.17 9.35 -14.10
C ALA A 46 -11.85 9.27 -15.47
N ASP A 47 -11.17 9.73 -16.53
CA ASP A 47 -11.70 9.70 -17.90
C ASP A 47 -11.90 8.26 -18.39
N ALA A 48 -10.91 7.38 -18.16
CA ALA A 48 -10.99 5.97 -18.51
C ALA A 48 -12.09 5.25 -17.73
N ALA A 49 -12.22 5.49 -16.42
CA ALA A 49 -13.26 4.89 -15.59
C ALA A 49 -14.67 5.31 -16.02
N ALA A 50 -14.84 6.56 -16.44
CA ALA A 50 -16.10 7.05 -17.00
C ALA A 50 -16.45 6.34 -18.33
N ARG A 51 -15.48 6.21 -19.24
CA ARG A 51 -15.67 5.52 -20.53
C ARG A 51 -15.99 4.04 -20.38
N ASP A 52 -15.36 3.36 -19.41
CA ASP A 52 -15.47 1.92 -19.22
C ASP A 52 -16.61 1.53 -18.25
N GLY A 53 -17.40 2.49 -17.78
CA GLY A 53 -18.56 2.23 -16.92
C GLY A 53 -18.23 1.87 -15.48
N LEU A 54 -17.02 2.18 -14.99
CA LEU A 54 -16.69 2.14 -13.55
C LEU A 54 -17.25 3.38 -12.82
N GLY A 55 -17.53 4.44 -13.57
CA GLY A 55 -18.02 5.73 -13.09
C GLY A 55 -16.89 6.77 -12.97
N PRO A 56 -17.19 8.06 -13.20
CA PRO A 56 -16.17 9.13 -13.17
C PRO A 56 -15.49 9.27 -11.79
N ASN A 57 -16.20 8.88 -10.73
CA ASN A 57 -15.75 9.02 -9.34
C ASN A 57 -15.11 7.74 -8.79
N ALA A 58 -14.77 6.76 -9.65
CA ALA A 58 -14.25 5.46 -9.22
C ALA A 58 -12.98 5.55 -8.35
N PHE A 59 -12.21 6.64 -8.50
CA PHE A 59 -10.96 6.89 -7.79
C PHE A 59 -11.02 8.13 -6.88
N ASP A 60 -12.22 8.62 -6.56
CA ASP A 60 -12.41 9.79 -5.67
C ASP A 60 -12.12 9.47 -4.20
N PHE A 61 -11.86 8.20 -3.88
CA PHE A 61 -11.34 7.77 -2.58
C PHE A 61 -9.89 8.19 -2.34
N LEU A 62 -9.20 8.67 -3.38
CA LEU A 62 -7.89 9.31 -3.27
C LEU A 62 -8.07 10.79 -2.89
N PRO A 63 -7.24 11.33 -1.99
CA PRO A 63 -7.27 12.75 -1.66
C PRO A 63 -6.87 13.61 -2.87
N ASN A 64 -7.28 14.86 -2.87
CA ASN A 64 -6.88 15.86 -3.88
C ASN A 64 -5.93 16.85 -3.20
N LEU A 65 -4.65 16.46 -3.07
CA LEU A 65 -3.66 17.26 -2.34
C LEU A 65 -2.95 18.25 -3.27
N GLU A 66 -2.60 19.42 -2.74
CA GLU A 66 -1.63 20.33 -3.37
C GLU A 66 -0.19 19.86 -3.12
N PHE A 67 0.66 19.94 -4.15
CA PHE A 67 2.10 19.66 -4.03
C PHE A 67 2.92 20.85 -4.52
N ARG A 68 4.01 21.16 -3.81
CA ARG A 68 4.98 22.19 -4.17
C ARG A 68 6.35 21.55 -4.32
N SER A 69 7.03 21.87 -5.41
CA SER A 69 8.37 21.33 -5.69
C SER A 69 8.42 19.78 -5.66
N ALA A 70 7.33 19.09 -6.07
CA ALA A 70 7.26 17.63 -5.98
C ALA A 70 8.42 16.91 -6.70
N HIS A 71 8.87 17.54 -7.78
CA HIS A 71 9.95 17.10 -8.66
C HIS A 71 11.35 17.43 -8.10
N VAL A 72 11.47 18.16 -7.00
CA VAL A 72 12.79 18.49 -6.48
C VAL A 72 13.34 17.29 -5.70
N ARG A 73 14.50 16.79 -6.12
CA ARG A 73 15.13 15.58 -5.56
C ARG A 73 15.34 15.67 -4.04
N ASN A 74 15.75 16.85 -3.56
CA ASN A 74 16.18 17.07 -2.19
C ASN A 74 15.09 17.60 -1.26
N GLY A 75 13.83 17.64 -1.71
CA GLY A 75 12.69 17.97 -0.86
C GLY A 75 11.51 18.55 -1.61
N GLY A 76 10.31 18.29 -1.09
CA GLY A 76 9.06 18.85 -1.56
C GLY A 76 8.11 19.12 -0.40
N GLU A 77 7.06 19.88 -0.69
CA GLU A 77 5.97 20.12 0.26
C GLU A 77 4.68 19.51 -0.29
N VAL A 78 3.90 18.91 0.60
CA VAL A 78 2.55 18.42 0.29
C VAL A 78 1.57 19.02 1.27
N GLU A 79 0.40 19.39 0.79
CA GLU A 79 -0.71 19.82 1.62
C GLU A 79 -0.98 18.81 2.74
N ARG A 80 -1.14 19.33 3.95
CA ARG A 80 -1.56 18.49 5.07
C ARG A 80 -3.00 18.05 4.82
N ILE A 81 -3.22 16.74 4.74
CA ILE A 81 -4.58 16.24 4.55
C ILE A 81 -5.48 16.63 5.74
N HIS A 82 -6.69 17.10 5.41
CA HIS A 82 -7.75 17.39 6.35
C HIS A 82 -8.95 16.48 6.05
N LEU A 83 -9.29 15.62 7.01
CA LEU A 83 -10.45 14.73 6.93
C LEU A 83 -11.30 14.85 8.20
N GLU A 84 -12.61 14.84 8.03
CA GLU A 84 -13.54 14.61 9.13
C GLU A 84 -13.57 13.11 9.49
N PRO A 85 -13.75 12.74 10.77
CA PRO A 85 -13.90 11.34 11.16
C PRO A 85 -15.06 10.66 10.41
N LEU A 86 -14.87 9.41 9.97
CA LEU A 86 -15.99 8.64 9.43
C LEU A 86 -17.06 8.45 10.51
N PRO A 87 -18.34 8.79 10.23
CA PRO A 87 -19.44 8.53 11.13
C PRO A 87 -19.80 7.03 11.13
N ALA A 88 -20.79 6.66 11.95
CA ALA A 88 -21.48 5.39 11.77
C ALA A 88 -22.07 5.33 10.35
N LEU A 89 -21.79 4.26 9.61
CA LEU A 89 -22.18 4.15 8.20
C LEU A 89 -23.56 3.51 8.05
N SER A 90 -24.36 4.03 7.12
CA SER A 90 -25.54 3.30 6.61
C SER A 90 -25.10 2.02 5.88
N ILE A 91 -26.04 1.14 5.56
CA ILE A 91 -25.75 -0.09 4.80
C ILE A 91 -25.11 0.26 3.45
N GLU A 92 -25.62 1.30 2.78
CA GLU A 92 -25.14 1.75 1.47
C GLU A 92 -23.73 2.33 1.57
N ARG A 93 -23.46 3.17 2.57
CA ARG A 93 -22.12 3.75 2.78
C ARG A 93 -21.10 2.71 3.24
N ARG A 94 -21.53 1.69 3.98
CA ARG A 94 -20.68 0.55 4.35
C ARG A 94 -20.32 -0.29 3.12
N ARG A 95 -21.29 -0.55 2.24
CA ARG A 95 -21.06 -1.20 0.94
C ARG A 95 -20.10 -0.39 0.06
N GLU A 96 -20.27 0.93 0.01
CA GLU A 96 -19.36 1.83 -0.70
C GLU A 96 -17.93 1.74 -0.16
N LEU A 97 -17.74 1.77 1.18
CA LEU A 97 -16.43 1.58 1.79
C LEU A 97 -15.82 0.23 1.41
N ALA A 98 -16.62 -0.84 1.37
CA ALA A 98 -16.13 -2.16 0.95
C ALA A 98 -15.65 -2.16 -0.52
N CYS A 99 -16.38 -1.51 -1.43
CA CYS A 99 -15.93 -1.30 -2.81
C CYS A 99 -14.64 -0.47 -2.85
N ILE A 100 -14.55 0.63 -2.08
CA ILE A 100 -13.33 1.47 -2.00
C ILE A 100 -12.12 0.64 -1.56
N VAL A 101 -12.27 -0.21 -0.55
CA VAL A 101 -11.20 -1.11 -0.11
C VAL A 101 -10.79 -2.05 -1.23
N GLY A 102 -11.74 -2.63 -1.97
CA GLY A 102 -11.45 -3.45 -3.15
C GLY A 102 -10.67 -2.71 -4.23
N ARG A 103 -11.06 -1.46 -4.56
CA ARG A 103 -10.33 -0.61 -5.53
C ARG A 103 -8.94 -0.26 -5.05
N SER A 104 -8.81 0.10 -3.77
CA SER A 104 -7.55 0.46 -3.14
C SER A 104 -6.57 -0.72 -3.19
N LEU A 105 -7.00 -1.91 -2.75
CA LEU A 105 -6.22 -3.14 -2.87
C LEU A 105 -5.75 -3.39 -4.30
N ALA A 106 -6.64 -3.28 -5.29
CA ALA A 106 -6.29 -3.48 -6.69
C ALA A 106 -5.27 -2.45 -7.20
N LEU A 107 -5.51 -1.16 -6.93
CA LEU A 107 -4.66 -0.06 -7.40
C LEU A 107 -3.23 -0.20 -6.88
N TRP A 108 -3.08 -0.38 -5.57
CA TRP A 108 -1.78 -0.41 -4.93
C TRP A 108 -1.01 -1.68 -5.27
N SER A 109 -1.68 -2.84 -5.30
CA SER A 109 -1.02 -4.07 -5.72
C SER A 109 -0.63 -4.04 -7.20
N TRP A 110 -1.46 -3.44 -8.07
CA TRP A 110 -1.16 -3.37 -9.50
C TRP A 110 0.01 -2.42 -9.79
N LEU A 111 0.07 -1.27 -9.12
CA LEU A 111 1.20 -0.33 -9.23
C LEU A 111 2.46 -0.78 -8.50
N GLY A 112 2.36 -1.86 -7.71
CA GLY A 112 3.50 -2.37 -6.95
C GLY A 112 3.89 -1.50 -5.77
N VAL A 113 2.89 -0.90 -5.10
CA VAL A 113 3.11 -0.07 -3.92
C VAL A 113 3.20 -0.94 -2.68
N ALA A 114 4.30 -0.81 -1.94
CA ALA A 114 4.57 -1.57 -0.73
C ALA A 114 4.61 -0.69 0.52
N ASP A 115 4.75 -1.32 1.68
CA ASP A 115 4.86 -0.66 2.99
C ASP A 115 3.61 0.15 3.40
N LEU A 116 2.45 -0.31 2.98
CA LEU A 116 1.14 0.30 3.27
C LEU A 116 0.56 -0.17 4.60
N HIS A 117 1.36 -0.06 5.65
CA HIS A 117 0.90 -0.32 7.00
C HIS A 117 -0.09 0.76 7.47
N TRP A 118 -0.91 0.43 8.47
CA TRP A 118 -2.02 1.23 8.96
C TRP A 118 -1.64 2.65 9.39
N GLU A 119 -0.41 2.90 9.84
CA GLU A 119 0.09 4.26 10.14
C GLU A 119 0.18 5.14 8.89
N ASN A 120 0.44 4.54 7.73
CA ASN A 120 0.55 5.25 6.45
C ASN A 120 -0.81 5.44 5.76
N ILE A 121 -1.87 4.81 6.27
CA ILE A 121 -3.22 4.88 5.71
C ILE A 121 -4.08 5.90 6.45
N VAL A 122 -4.68 6.81 5.69
CA VAL A 122 -5.71 7.73 6.18
C VAL A 122 -7.10 7.26 5.81
N ILE A 123 -8.06 7.57 6.69
CA ILE A 123 -9.47 7.25 6.49
C ILE A 123 -10.33 8.36 7.08
N GLY A 124 -11.37 8.79 6.36
CA GLY A 124 -12.23 9.89 6.78
C GLY A 124 -13.14 10.40 5.66
N ILE A 125 -13.82 11.50 5.92
CA ILE A 125 -14.60 12.24 4.93
C ILE A 125 -13.82 13.51 4.55
N ASP A 126 -13.67 13.77 3.25
CA ASP A 126 -13.06 15.01 2.77
C ASP A 126 -14.07 16.16 2.63
N GLY A 127 -13.60 17.35 2.23
CA GLY A 127 -14.45 18.51 1.99
C GLY A 127 -15.49 18.33 0.88
N ARG A 128 -15.45 17.23 0.11
CA ARG A 128 -16.44 16.87 -0.91
C ARG A 128 -17.49 15.87 -0.39
N GLY A 129 -17.42 15.47 0.88
CA GLY A 129 -18.29 14.43 1.44
C GLY A 129 -17.89 13.01 1.04
N GLN A 130 -16.74 12.81 0.39
CA GLN A 130 -16.31 11.51 -0.12
C GLN A 130 -15.53 10.74 0.95
N ILE A 131 -15.69 9.42 0.96
CA ILE A 131 -14.86 8.55 1.81
C ILE A 131 -13.46 8.50 1.20
N VAL A 132 -12.47 8.96 1.95
CA VAL A 132 -11.06 8.79 1.60
C VAL A 132 -10.51 7.55 2.29
N PHE A 133 -9.78 6.71 1.55
CA PHE A 133 -9.03 5.57 2.07
C PHE A 133 -7.78 5.35 1.21
N ALA A 134 -6.68 6.00 1.60
CA ALA A 134 -5.48 6.07 0.77
C ALA A 134 -4.20 6.10 1.63
N PRO A 135 -3.07 5.64 1.09
CA PRO A 135 -1.76 5.89 1.66
C PRO A 135 -1.33 7.34 1.43
N LEU A 136 -0.57 7.89 2.37
CA LEU A 136 0.10 9.20 2.22
C LEU A 136 1.60 9.09 1.90
N ASP A 137 2.14 7.89 2.04
CA ASP A 137 3.53 7.60 1.70
C ASP A 137 3.57 6.56 0.57
N ILE A 138 4.11 6.97 -0.58
CA ILE A 138 4.12 6.18 -1.82
C ILE A 138 5.52 6.22 -2.42
N GLU A 139 6.56 6.04 -1.61
CA GLU A 139 7.93 6.01 -2.13
C GLU A 139 8.42 4.62 -2.53
N MET A 140 7.76 3.57 -2.05
CA MET A 140 8.00 2.18 -2.46
C MET A 140 6.93 1.81 -3.49
N ILE A 141 7.25 1.95 -4.78
CA ILE A 141 6.34 1.73 -5.91
C ILE A 141 7.05 0.93 -7.02
N LEU A 142 6.30 0.37 -7.97
CA LEU A 142 6.80 -0.38 -9.13
C LEU A 142 7.41 -1.74 -8.79
N ALA A 143 7.18 -2.28 -7.60
CA ALA A 143 7.53 -3.66 -7.31
C ALA A 143 6.64 -4.63 -8.12
N ASP A 144 7.22 -5.70 -8.65
CA ASP A 144 6.47 -6.74 -9.36
C ASP A 144 5.76 -7.71 -8.39
N LEU A 145 4.72 -7.21 -7.75
CA LEU A 145 3.98 -7.93 -6.73
C LEU A 145 3.20 -9.12 -7.32
N SER A 146 3.30 -10.24 -6.63
CA SER A 146 2.62 -11.49 -6.92
C SER A 146 1.30 -11.65 -6.16
N LEU A 147 1.18 -11.03 -4.98
CA LEU A 147 0.01 -11.07 -4.12
C LEU A 147 -0.27 -9.71 -3.47
N PRO A 148 -1.53 -9.39 -3.14
CA PRO A 148 -1.86 -8.12 -2.49
C PRO A 148 -1.33 -8.01 -1.05
N THR A 149 -0.90 -9.11 -0.41
CA THR A 149 -0.25 -9.09 0.91
C THR A 149 1.07 -8.35 0.92
N GLU A 150 1.82 -8.39 -0.18
CA GLU A 150 3.13 -7.73 -0.30
C GLU A 150 3.02 -6.19 -0.24
N THR A 151 1.81 -5.65 -0.44
CA THR A 151 1.55 -4.22 -0.19
C THR A 151 1.59 -3.85 1.30
N LYS A 152 1.42 -4.83 2.20
CA LYS A 152 1.09 -4.68 3.63
C LYS A 152 -0.30 -4.08 3.92
N LEU A 153 -1.17 -3.93 2.92
CA LEU A 153 -2.59 -3.63 3.17
C LEU A 153 -3.30 -4.85 3.78
N LEU A 154 -3.00 -6.05 3.30
CA LEU A 154 -3.50 -7.31 3.85
C LEU A 154 -2.42 -8.00 4.70
N PRO A 155 -2.81 -8.81 5.70
CA PRO A 155 -1.85 -9.56 6.50
C PRO A 155 -1.15 -10.62 5.66
N ASP A 156 0.17 -10.70 5.77
CA ASP A 156 0.96 -11.73 5.08
C ASP A 156 0.57 -13.15 5.52
N ALA A 157 0.86 -14.12 4.66
CA ALA A 157 0.67 -15.54 4.89
C ALA A 157 1.82 -16.16 5.68
N ASP A 158 3.05 -15.68 5.44
CA ASP A 158 4.25 -16.18 6.09
C ASP A 158 4.09 -16.02 7.62
N PRO A 159 4.13 -17.10 8.43
CA PRO A 159 3.91 -17.01 9.87
C PRO A 159 4.82 -16.02 10.60
N GLU A 160 6.07 -15.85 10.14
CA GLU A 160 7.07 -14.96 10.74
C GLU A 160 6.71 -13.49 10.42
N VAL A 161 6.44 -13.19 9.15
CA VAL A 161 6.03 -11.86 8.70
C VAL A 161 4.64 -11.51 9.21
N ALA A 162 3.71 -12.46 9.16
CA ALA A 162 2.33 -12.31 9.60
C ALA A 162 2.26 -11.95 11.08
N ALA A 163 3.13 -12.47 11.95
CA ALA A 163 3.12 -12.08 13.37
C ALA A 163 3.34 -10.57 13.57
N ILE A 164 4.19 -9.97 12.75
CA ILE A 164 4.53 -8.54 12.75
C ILE A 164 3.47 -7.73 11.99
N CYS A 165 3.17 -8.13 10.75
CA CYS A 165 2.27 -7.42 9.85
C CYS A 165 0.79 -7.56 10.20
N ARG A 166 0.37 -8.56 11.00
CA ARG A 166 -1.05 -8.73 11.37
C ARG A 166 -1.63 -7.51 12.09
N HIS A 167 -0.86 -6.81 12.91
CA HIS A 167 -1.30 -5.55 13.50
C HIS A 167 -1.30 -4.43 12.49
N ALA A 168 -0.22 -4.40 11.72
CA ALA A 168 0.13 -3.27 10.90
C ALA A 168 -0.65 -3.23 9.59
N ALA A 169 -1.43 -4.27 9.24
CA ALA A 169 -2.13 -4.34 7.97
C ALA A 169 -3.08 -3.14 7.75
N GLY A 170 -2.86 -2.39 6.66
CA GLY A 170 -3.58 -1.14 6.39
C GLY A 170 -5.10 -1.25 6.40
N VAL A 171 -5.67 -2.36 5.90
CA VAL A 171 -7.13 -2.58 5.89
C VAL A 171 -7.74 -2.69 7.28
N ARG A 172 -6.96 -2.89 8.35
CA ARG A 172 -7.54 -2.92 9.71
C ARG A 172 -8.19 -1.59 10.10
N ARG A 173 -7.80 -0.49 9.46
CA ARG A 173 -8.42 0.85 9.61
C ARG A 173 -9.91 0.85 9.25
N VAL A 174 -10.38 -0.02 8.35
CA VAL A 174 -11.78 -0.03 7.91
C VAL A 174 -12.68 -0.93 8.76
N LEU A 175 -12.11 -1.85 9.55
CA LEU A 175 -12.87 -2.83 10.32
C LEU A 175 -13.84 -2.24 11.35
N PRO A 176 -13.56 -1.12 12.04
CA PRO A 176 -14.55 -0.47 12.90
C PRO A 176 -15.85 -0.07 12.17
N TYR A 177 -15.76 0.13 10.85
CA TYR A 177 -16.86 0.61 10.01
C TYR A 177 -17.53 -0.51 9.20
N LEU A 178 -16.74 -1.48 8.73
CA LEU A 178 -17.23 -2.64 7.98
C LEU A 178 -17.75 -3.77 8.88
N GLY A 179 -17.32 -3.81 10.15
CA GLY A 179 -17.68 -4.86 11.11
C GLY A 179 -16.58 -5.90 11.31
N LYS A 180 -16.73 -6.66 12.41
CA LYS A 180 -15.90 -7.83 12.75
C LYS A 180 -16.82 -8.97 13.23
N PRO A 181 -17.19 -9.91 12.36
CA PRO A 181 -16.78 -10.02 10.95
C PRO A 181 -17.46 -8.98 10.05
N VAL A 182 -16.86 -8.74 8.89
CA VAL A 182 -17.49 -7.99 7.79
C VAL A 182 -18.72 -8.75 7.29
N ASP A 183 -19.76 -8.05 6.82
CA ASP A 183 -20.91 -8.71 6.19
C ASP A 183 -20.47 -9.49 4.93
N PRO A 184 -20.94 -10.73 4.69
CA PRO A 184 -20.53 -11.52 3.52
C PRO A 184 -20.83 -10.82 2.20
N GLY A 185 -21.94 -10.09 2.09
CA GLY A 185 -22.26 -9.33 0.90
C GLY A 185 -21.26 -8.21 0.67
N ASP A 186 -20.85 -7.50 1.73
CA ASP A 186 -19.84 -6.45 1.65
C ASP A 186 -18.46 -7.04 1.26
N LEU A 187 -18.11 -8.22 1.76
CA LEU A 187 -16.91 -8.95 1.34
C LEU A 187 -16.96 -9.31 -0.15
N VAL A 188 -18.07 -9.83 -0.66
CA VAL A 188 -18.21 -10.13 -2.09
C VAL A 188 -18.15 -8.86 -2.94
N ALA A 189 -18.67 -7.73 -2.45
CA ALA A 189 -18.51 -6.45 -3.14
C ALA A 189 -17.06 -5.97 -3.19
N MET A 190 -16.32 -6.11 -2.08
CA MET A 190 -14.89 -5.83 -2.03
C MET A 190 -14.11 -6.68 -3.02
N ALA A 191 -14.32 -8.00 -3.03
CA ALA A 191 -13.65 -8.95 -3.93
C ALA A 191 -14.01 -8.72 -5.41
N SER A 192 -15.29 -8.48 -5.71
CA SER A 192 -15.75 -8.15 -7.06
C SER A 192 -15.12 -6.86 -7.57
N THR A 193 -15.08 -5.83 -6.72
CA THR A 193 -14.48 -4.55 -7.07
C THR A 193 -12.97 -4.64 -7.26
N TYR A 194 -12.28 -5.47 -6.46
CA TYR A 194 -10.86 -5.78 -6.65
C TYR A 194 -10.60 -6.37 -8.05
N GLY A 195 -11.31 -7.45 -8.41
CA GLY A 195 -11.16 -8.10 -9.71
C GLY A 195 -11.48 -7.17 -10.89
N ARG A 196 -12.60 -6.44 -10.81
CA ARG A 196 -12.99 -5.45 -11.85
C ARG A 196 -11.95 -4.36 -12.03
N SER A 197 -11.35 -3.87 -10.94
CA SER A 197 -10.33 -2.83 -10.98
C SER A 197 -9.03 -3.33 -11.59
N LEU A 198 -8.58 -4.56 -11.26
CA LEU A 198 -7.43 -5.18 -11.91
C LEU A 198 -7.65 -5.33 -13.42
N ALA A 199 -8.82 -5.83 -13.84
CA ALA A 199 -9.16 -5.95 -15.26
C ALA A 199 -9.17 -4.60 -15.98
N PHE A 200 -9.62 -3.54 -15.30
CA PHE A 200 -9.54 -2.17 -15.79
C PHE A 200 -8.08 -1.71 -15.97
N PHE A 201 -7.22 -1.90 -14.98
CA PHE A 201 -5.81 -1.50 -15.10
C PHE A 201 -5.06 -2.29 -16.18
N ASP A 202 -5.32 -3.59 -16.31
CA ASP A 202 -4.70 -4.43 -17.34
C ASP A 202 -5.08 -3.98 -18.75
N ARG A 203 -6.34 -3.56 -18.95
CA ARG A 203 -6.82 -3.03 -20.23
C ARG A 203 -6.12 -1.73 -20.62
N HIS A 204 -5.87 -0.86 -19.65
CA HIS A 204 -5.27 0.47 -19.83
C HIS A 204 -3.77 0.51 -19.52
N ALA A 205 -3.13 -0.66 -19.40
CA ALA A 205 -1.77 -0.76 -18.86
C ALA A 205 -0.73 0.01 -19.69
N ARG A 206 -0.92 0.08 -21.02
CA ARG A 206 -0.01 0.79 -21.92
C ARG A 206 -0.15 2.30 -21.78
N GLU A 207 -1.37 2.79 -21.71
CA GLU A 207 -1.68 4.20 -21.54
C GLU A 207 -1.17 4.71 -20.19
N ILE A 208 -1.39 3.93 -19.12
CA ILE A 208 -0.85 4.23 -17.80
C ILE A 208 0.70 4.24 -17.86
N ALA A 209 1.32 3.25 -18.53
CA ALA A 209 2.77 3.21 -18.67
C ALA A 209 3.33 4.41 -19.45
N ASN A 210 2.66 4.83 -20.51
CA ASN A 210 3.05 6.02 -21.26
C ASN A 210 3.06 7.27 -20.37
N ILE A 211 2.11 7.40 -19.44
CA ILE A 211 2.12 8.52 -18.49
C ILE A 211 3.40 8.49 -17.65
N PHE A 212 3.79 7.32 -17.12
CA PHE A 212 5.05 7.18 -16.36
C PHE A 212 6.27 7.52 -17.21
N ASP A 213 6.36 7.00 -18.44
CA ASP A 213 7.50 7.21 -19.34
C ASP A 213 7.68 8.69 -19.75
N THR A 214 6.58 9.46 -19.77
CA THR A 214 6.62 10.90 -20.07
C THR A 214 6.98 11.79 -18.88
N LEU A 215 7.10 11.26 -17.66
CA LEU A 215 7.46 12.07 -16.50
C LEU A 215 8.94 12.50 -16.61
N PRO A 216 9.24 13.82 -16.57
CA PRO A 216 10.61 14.33 -16.81
C PRO A 216 11.69 13.75 -15.89
N GLN A 217 11.30 13.21 -14.72
CA GLN A 217 12.22 12.72 -13.69
C GLN A 217 12.03 11.24 -13.38
N PHE A 218 11.28 10.52 -14.22
CA PHE A 218 10.95 9.13 -13.98
C PHE A 218 12.18 8.26 -13.66
N ARG A 219 13.25 8.44 -14.43
CA ARG A 219 14.52 7.68 -14.31
C ARG A 219 15.41 8.13 -13.15
N ASP A 220 15.14 9.30 -12.59
CA ASP A 220 15.98 9.96 -11.58
C ASP A 220 15.32 10.04 -10.19
N ALA A 221 14.04 9.72 -10.10
CA ALA A 221 13.30 9.68 -8.85
C ALA A 221 13.62 8.39 -8.09
N PRO A 222 14.12 8.49 -6.85
CA PRO A 222 14.29 7.34 -5.96
C PRO A 222 13.01 6.53 -5.79
N ILE A 223 13.12 5.22 -5.95
CA ILE A 223 12.13 4.23 -5.51
C ILE A 223 12.70 3.59 -4.25
N ARG A 224 12.14 3.91 -3.08
CA ARG A 224 12.70 3.45 -1.80
C ARG A 224 12.73 1.92 -1.75
N VAL A 225 13.75 1.41 -1.09
CA VAL A 225 13.89 0.01 -0.73
C VAL A 225 14.18 -0.07 0.75
N CYS A 226 13.42 -0.90 1.47
CA CYS A 226 13.74 -1.27 2.84
C CYS A 226 14.48 -2.60 2.81
N LEU A 227 15.73 -2.61 3.26
CA LEU A 227 16.51 -3.86 3.38
C LEU A 227 16.16 -4.60 4.68
N ARG A 228 15.70 -3.86 5.69
CA ARG A 228 15.33 -4.33 7.03
C ARG A 228 14.19 -3.51 7.61
N GLY A 229 13.59 -4.02 8.69
CA GLY A 229 12.65 -3.25 9.50
C GLY A 229 13.36 -2.09 10.22
N THR A 230 12.68 -0.95 10.36
CA THR A 230 13.22 0.20 11.12
C THR A 230 13.55 -0.17 12.57
N ASP A 231 12.77 -1.07 13.18
CA ASP A 231 12.98 -1.55 14.54
C ASP A 231 14.28 -2.33 14.70
N GLU A 232 14.74 -3.03 13.66
CA GLU A 232 16.04 -3.71 13.66
C GLU A 232 17.18 -2.70 13.71
N TYR A 233 17.10 -1.61 12.93
CA TYR A 233 18.09 -0.53 12.96
C TYR A 233 18.13 0.18 14.31
N VAL A 234 16.98 0.46 14.90
CA VAL A 234 16.88 1.07 16.23
C VAL A 234 17.51 0.19 17.32
N GLN A 235 17.51 -1.13 17.13
CA GLN A 235 18.04 -2.10 18.10
C GLN A 235 19.46 -2.57 17.79
N ALA A 236 20.07 -2.10 16.70
CA ALA A 236 21.35 -2.59 16.18
C ALA A 236 22.49 -2.52 17.21
N ASP A 237 22.53 -1.49 18.05
CA ASP A 237 23.55 -1.35 19.11
C ASP A 237 23.40 -2.36 20.25
N SER A 238 22.19 -2.92 20.42
CA SER A 238 21.80 -3.75 21.56
C SER A 238 21.64 -5.23 21.22
N LYS A 239 21.59 -5.57 19.93
CA LYS A 239 21.33 -6.93 19.44
C LYS A 239 22.24 -7.26 18.28
N SER A 240 22.77 -8.48 18.29
CA SER A 240 23.39 -9.04 17.10
C SER A 240 22.32 -9.23 16.03
N LEU A 241 22.45 -8.53 14.91
CA LEU A 241 21.56 -8.67 13.75
C LEU A 241 22.04 -9.80 12.84
N TRP A 242 21.09 -10.49 12.22
CA TRP A 242 21.34 -11.46 11.15
C TRP A 242 20.37 -11.20 9.98
N PRO A 243 20.85 -11.03 8.74
CA PRO A 243 22.28 -10.93 8.36
C PRO A 243 22.98 -9.73 9.00
N PRO A 244 24.32 -9.69 9.10
CA PRO A 244 25.07 -8.54 9.63
C PRO A 244 24.78 -7.26 8.85
N LEU A 245 24.99 -6.09 9.48
CA LEU A 245 24.89 -4.80 8.79
C LEU A 245 25.91 -4.71 7.66
N LEU A 246 25.47 -4.17 6.52
CA LEU A 246 26.35 -3.78 5.43
C LEU A 246 27.16 -2.55 5.84
N ASP A 247 28.32 -2.33 5.21
CA ASP A 247 29.16 -1.15 5.45
C ASP A 247 28.37 0.15 5.27
N ALA A 248 27.55 0.22 4.21
CA ALA A 248 26.69 1.37 3.95
C ALA A 248 25.59 1.55 5.00
N GLU A 249 25.07 0.48 5.62
CA GLU A 249 24.09 0.59 6.72
C GLU A 249 24.79 1.17 7.97
N THR A 250 25.96 0.63 8.30
CA THR A 250 26.81 1.09 9.42
C THR A 250 27.15 2.57 9.26
N GLU A 251 27.60 2.99 8.08
CA GLU A 251 27.96 4.38 7.80
C GLU A 251 26.80 5.35 8.03
N GLN A 252 25.54 4.99 7.72
CA GLN A 252 24.39 5.88 7.98
C GLN A 252 23.99 5.88 9.46
N LEU A 253 24.06 4.71 10.12
CA LEU A 253 23.76 4.59 11.54
C LEU A 253 24.74 5.40 12.40
N GLU A 254 26.04 5.39 12.05
CA GLU A 254 27.06 6.21 12.72
C GLU A 254 26.79 7.72 12.61
N ARG A 255 26.03 8.16 11.59
CA ARG A 255 25.54 9.55 11.46
C ARG A 255 24.28 9.84 12.27
N GLY A 256 23.66 8.82 12.87
CA GLY A 256 22.37 8.91 13.54
C GLY A 256 21.15 8.86 12.60
N ASP A 257 21.32 8.34 11.39
CA ASP A 257 20.24 8.14 10.43
C ASP A 257 19.75 6.68 10.44
N ILE A 258 18.45 6.49 10.20
CA ILE A 258 17.94 5.20 9.73
C ILE A 258 18.36 5.05 8.27
N PRO A 259 19.02 3.93 7.88
CA PRO A 259 19.51 3.74 6.53
C PRO A 259 18.43 3.94 5.45
N TYR A 260 18.76 4.73 4.43
CA TYR A 260 17.89 5.01 3.29
C TYR A 260 18.52 4.46 2.01
N PHE A 261 17.83 3.50 1.41
CA PHE A 261 18.22 2.89 0.14
C PHE A 261 17.13 3.08 -0.90
N PHE A 262 17.54 3.11 -2.16
CA PHE A 262 16.60 3.27 -3.28
C PHE A 262 17.11 2.61 -4.55
N ARG A 263 16.18 2.37 -5.46
CA ARG A 263 16.46 2.05 -6.86
C ARG A 263 16.17 3.26 -7.73
N LEU A 264 16.77 3.27 -8.90
CA LEU A 264 16.44 4.20 -9.96
C LEU A 264 15.93 3.39 -11.15
N TYR A 265 14.85 3.85 -11.78
CA TYR A 265 14.26 3.14 -12.89
C TYR A 265 15.26 3.00 -14.06
N ASP A 266 15.35 1.80 -14.64
CA ASP A 266 16.35 1.40 -15.66
C ASP A 266 17.84 1.51 -15.22
N ARG A 267 18.13 1.69 -13.93
CA ARG A 267 19.50 1.61 -13.41
C ARG A 267 19.63 0.40 -12.48
N PRO A 268 20.58 -0.53 -12.75
CA PRO A 268 20.73 -1.72 -11.93
C PRO A 268 21.37 -1.39 -10.58
N GLY A 269 20.99 -2.18 -9.57
CA GLY A 269 21.55 -2.10 -8.22
C GLY A 269 20.66 -1.38 -7.22
N ILE A 270 21.19 -1.29 -6.00
CA ILE A 270 20.60 -0.59 -4.86
C ILE A 270 21.51 0.57 -4.55
N HIS A 271 20.96 1.77 -4.38
CA HIS A 271 21.71 2.99 -4.25
C HIS A 271 21.44 3.70 -2.92
N TYR A 272 22.37 4.56 -2.53
CA TYR A 272 22.23 5.49 -1.41
C TYR A 272 22.94 6.82 -1.72
N PHE A 273 22.59 7.87 -0.98
CA PHE A 273 23.28 9.16 -1.09
C PHE A 273 24.51 9.18 -0.18
N SER A 274 25.68 9.51 -0.74
CA SER A 274 26.94 9.58 0.02
C SER A 274 27.40 11.01 0.33
N ASN A 275 26.56 12.02 0.06
CA ASN A 275 26.84 13.41 0.45
C ASN A 275 25.60 14.19 0.93
N PRO A 276 25.76 15.21 1.78
CA PRO A 276 24.65 16.00 2.34
C PRO A 276 23.73 16.70 1.32
N ASP A 277 24.24 17.02 0.13
CA ASP A 277 23.47 17.68 -0.93
C ASP A 277 22.56 16.71 -1.70
N LEU A 278 22.69 15.40 -1.48
CA LEU A 278 21.97 14.33 -2.18
C LEU A 278 22.21 14.32 -3.70
N THR A 279 23.44 14.65 -4.09
CA THR A 279 23.86 14.74 -5.50
C THR A 279 24.78 13.59 -5.89
N ARG A 280 25.56 13.06 -4.94
CA ARG A 280 26.44 11.90 -5.12
C ARG A 280 25.68 10.64 -4.73
N ILE A 281 25.58 9.72 -5.69
CA ILE A 281 24.89 8.43 -5.55
C ILE A 281 25.96 7.34 -5.57
N GLU A 282 25.93 6.47 -4.57
CA GLU A 282 26.74 5.25 -4.51
C GLU A 282 25.83 4.03 -4.61
N THR A 283 26.42 2.89 -4.96
CA THR A 283 25.70 1.64 -5.22
C THR A 283 26.23 0.57 -4.28
N LEU A 284 25.33 -0.16 -3.63
CA LEU A 284 25.70 -1.34 -2.85
C LEU A 284 26.41 -2.38 -3.74
N PRO A 285 27.30 -3.21 -3.18
CA PRO A 285 27.83 -4.37 -3.89
C PRO A 285 26.70 -5.23 -4.47
N LEU A 286 26.92 -5.85 -5.63
CA LEU A 286 25.94 -6.75 -6.26
C LEU A 286 26.12 -8.22 -5.83
N GLU A 287 27.14 -8.50 -5.03
CA GLU A 287 27.54 -9.83 -4.57
C GLU A 287 27.68 -9.85 -3.05
N GLY A 288 27.61 -11.04 -2.44
CA GLY A 288 27.66 -11.24 -0.99
C GLY A 288 26.27 -11.25 -0.34
N ASP A 289 26.19 -10.82 0.92
CA ASP A 289 24.96 -10.83 1.72
C ASP A 289 23.98 -9.69 1.38
N VAL A 290 24.07 -9.15 0.16
CA VAL A 290 23.18 -8.08 -0.30
C VAL A 290 21.83 -8.66 -0.74
N PRO A 291 20.70 -8.16 -0.21
CA PRO A 291 19.37 -8.68 -0.56
C PRO A 291 19.10 -8.63 -2.06
N GLN A 292 18.57 -9.73 -2.59
CA GLN A 292 18.02 -9.78 -3.93
C GLN A 292 16.65 -9.10 -3.91
N LEU A 293 16.49 -8.05 -4.71
CA LEU A 293 15.23 -7.32 -4.76
C LEU A 293 14.28 -7.93 -5.78
N ASP A 294 12.98 -7.79 -5.49
CA ASP A 294 11.93 -8.13 -6.45
C ASP A 294 12.14 -7.38 -7.79
N PRO A 295 11.71 -7.96 -8.92
CA PRO A 295 11.75 -7.26 -10.19
C PRO A 295 11.02 -5.91 -10.14
N ILE A 296 11.53 -4.91 -10.86
CA ILE A 296 10.75 -3.68 -11.13
C ILE A 296 9.80 -3.96 -12.29
N LEU A 297 8.56 -3.51 -12.15
CA LEU A 297 7.58 -3.51 -13.22
C LEU A 297 8.08 -2.70 -14.42
N GLN A 298 8.08 -3.33 -15.59
CA GLN A 298 8.62 -2.73 -16.81
C GLN A 298 7.59 -1.80 -17.47
N VAL A 299 7.72 -0.50 -17.22
CA VAL A 299 6.98 0.59 -17.90
C VAL A 299 7.12 0.49 -19.41
N SER A 300 8.34 0.26 -19.92
CA SER A 300 8.60 0.08 -21.37
C SER A 300 7.84 -1.09 -22.01
N ARG A 301 7.33 -2.03 -21.20
CA ARG A 301 6.49 -3.15 -21.64
C ARG A 301 5.02 -2.99 -21.25
N GLY A 302 4.59 -1.79 -20.86
CA GLY A 302 3.21 -1.53 -20.45
C GLY A 302 2.84 -2.24 -19.15
N PHE A 303 3.74 -2.27 -18.16
CA PHE A 303 3.55 -2.95 -16.87
C PHE A 303 3.24 -4.45 -16.96
N ARG A 304 3.56 -5.09 -18.09
CA ARG A 304 3.45 -6.54 -18.26
C ARG A 304 4.41 -7.24 -17.32
N SER A 305 3.90 -8.24 -16.61
CA SER A 305 4.70 -9.07 -15.71
C SER A 305 4.13 -10.51 -15.67
N PRO A 306 4.99 -11.52 -15.43
CA PRO A 306 4.54 -12.89 -15.18
C PRO A 306 3.63 -13.00 -13.94
N SER A 307 3.86 -12.16 -12.93
CA SER A 307 3.12 -12.15 -11.66
C SER A 307 1.67 -11.65 -11.80
N ARG A 308 1.32 -10.97 -12.92
CA ARG A 308 -0.03 -10.43 -13.14
C ARG A 308 -1.14 -11.49 -13.10
N LYS A 309 -0.88 -12.69 -13.62
CA LYS A 309 -1.86 -13.78 -13.57
C LYS A 309 -2.13 -14.18 -12.12
N LYS A 310 -1.06 -14.38 -11.35
CA LYS A 310 -1.13 -14.71 -9.93
C LYS A 310 -1.84 -13.62 -9.12
N LEU A 311 -1.52 -12.35 -9.37
CA LEU A 311 -2.18 -11.23 -8.71
C LEU A 311 -3.70 -11.21 -8.96
N ARG A 312 -4.17 -11.59 -10.17
CA ARG A 312 -5.61 -11.69 -10.44
C ARG A 312 -6.27 -12.89 -9.78
N GLU A 313 -5.70 -14.08 -9.97
CA GLU A 313 -6.32 -15.35 -9.58
C GLU A 313 -6.13 -15.60 -8.07
N ASP A 314 -4.89 -15.71 -7.62
CA ASP A 314 -4.58 -15.95 -6.20
C ASP A 314 -4.94 -14.72 -5.37
N GLY A 315 -4.74 -13.51 -5.89
CA GLY A 315 -5.11 -12.28 -5.19
C GLY A 315 -6.59 -12.17 -4.85
N LEU A 316 -7.49 -12.70 -5.71
CA LEU A 316 -8.92 -12.76 -5.39
C LEU A 316 -9.17 -13.63 -4.14
N PHE A 317 -8.52 -14.79 -4.07
CA PHE A 317 -8.60 -15.66 -2.89
C PHE A 317 -7.90 -15.05 -1.68
N THR A 318 -6.81 -14.31 -1.86
CA THR A 318 -6.16 -13.55 -0.78
C THR A 318 -7.12 -12.53 -0.17
N VAL A 319 -7.88 -11.78 -0.98
CA VAL A 319 -8.90 -10.84 -0.47
C VAL A 319 -10.00 -11.59 0.29
N LEU A 320 -10.56 -12.65 -0.29
CA LEU A 320 -11.62 -13.44 0.36
C LEU A 320 -11.13 -14.07 1.67
N GLY A 321 -9.94 -14.67 1.67
CA GLY A 321 -9.35 -15.35 2.82
C GLY A 321 -8.97 -14.41 3.96
N ALA A 322 -8.52 -13.20 3.66
CA ALA A 322 -8.16 -12.21 4.68
C ALA A 322 -9.35 -11.91 5.59
N PHE A 323 -10.55 -11.80 5.00
CA PHE A 323 -11.79 -11.43 5.66
C PHE A 323 -12.76 -12.60 5.88
N ASP A 324 -12.39 -13.84 5.57
CA ASP A 324 -13.25 -14.99 5.82
C ASP A 324 -13.50 -15.19 7.31
N HIS A 325 -14.70 -15.65 7.64
CA HIS A 325 -15.08 -15.98 8.99
C HIS A 325 -15.99 -17.21 9.01
N LYS A 326 -15.75 -18.13 9.96
CA LYS A 326 -16.46 -19.41 10.11
C LYS A 326 -18.00 -19.32 10.14
N SER A 327 -18.57 -18.14 10.43
CA SER A 327 -20.03 -17.93 10.41
C SER A 327 -20.59 -17.75 9.00
N PHE A 328 -19.77 -17.42 7.99
CA PHE A 328 -20.25 -17.17 6.64
C PHE A 328 -20.74 -18.47 6.00
N LYS A 329 -21.93 -18.39 5.41
CA LYS A 329 -22.66 -19.48 4.75
C LYS A 329 -23.48 -18.91 3.60
N GLY A 330 -23.85 -19.79 2.67
CA GLY A 330 -24.74 -19.47 1.57
C GLY A 330 -24.04 -18.76 0.42
N THR A 331 -24.85 -18.30 -0.53
CA THR A 331 -24.40 -17.69 -1.79
C THR A 331 -24.67 -16.21 -1.77
N HIS A 332 -23.65 -15.42 -2.13
CA HIS A 332 -23.68 -13.97 -2.13
C HIS A 332 -23.19 -13.47 -3.49
N THR A 333 -23.82 -12.43 -4.01
CA THR A 333 -23.55 -11.93 -5.36
C THR A 333 -23.29 -10.42 -5.36
N HIS A 334 -22.36 -9.98 -6.21
CA HIS A 334 -22.15 -8.56 -6.51
C HIS A 334 -21.48 -8.39 -7.87
N ASP A 335 -22.11 -7.59 -8.75
CA ASP A 335 -21.60 -7.27 -10.09
C ASP A 335 -21.14 -8.50 -10.91
N GLY A 336 -21.94 -9.56 -10.88
CA GLY A 336 -21.67 -10.80 -11.61
C GLY A 336 -20.67 -11.76 -10.93
N LEU A 337 -19.97 -11.33 -9.88
CA LEU A 337 -19.22 -12.24 -9.01
C LEU A 337 -20.20 -12.93 -8.06
N GLU A 338 -20.17 -14.26 -8.02
CA GLU A 338 -20.91 -15.06 -7.05
C GLU A 338 -19.93 -15.83 -6.17
N VAL A 339 -20.11 -15.76 -4.86
CA VAL A 339 -19.31 -16.53 -3.89
C VAL A 339 -20.24 -17.36 -3.02
N THR A 340 -20.03 -18.68 -3.05
CA THR A 340 -20.72 -19.62 -2.18
C THR A 340 -19.78 -20.06 -1.06
N PHE A 341 -20.11 -19.66 0.17
CA PHE A 341 -19.39 -20.05 1.37
C PHE A 341 -19.91 -21.41 1.86
N ARG A 342 -19.11 -22.46 1.65
CA ARG A 342 -19.39 -23.81 2.18
C ARG A 342 -18.63 -24.03 3.50
N GLN A 343 -18.91 -25.14 4.17
CA GLN A 343 -18.24 -25.45 5.43
C GLN A 343 -16.72 -25.64 5.27
N ARG A 344 -16.27 -26.18 4.13
CA ARG A 344 -14.86 -26.56 3.89
C ARG A 344 -14.25 -25.98 2.61
N SER A 345 -15.04 -25.29 1.77
CA SER A 345 -14.56 -24.69 0.53
C SER A 345 -15.24 -23.36 0.23
N PHE A 346 -14.62 -22.59 -0.67
CA PHE A 346 -15.26 -21.52 -1.41
C PHE A 346 -15.52 -22.00 -2.82
N VAL A 347 -16.69 -21.64 -3.36
CA VAL A 347 -16.92 -21.70 -4.81
C VAL A 347 -17.12 -20.27 -5.28
N VAL A 348 -16.28 -19.84 -6.21
CA VAL A 348 -16.32 -18.50 -6.80
C VAL A 348 -16.68 -18.67 -8.26
N LYS A 349 -17.79 -18.07 -8.68
CA LYS A 349 -18.17 -18.01 -10.08
C LYS A 349 -17.91 -16.59 -10.59
N LEU A 350 -17.03 -16.48 -11.57
CA LEU A 350 -16.62 -15.24 -12.20
C LEU A 350 -17.70 -14.72 -13.17
N PRO A 351 -17.66 -13.43 -13.55
CA PRO A 351 -18.64 -12.85 -14.47
C PRO A 351 -18.71 -13.50 -15.86
N ASP A 352 -17.63 -14.15 -16.31
CA ASP A 352 -17.57 -14.90 -17.57
C ASP A 352 -18.12 -16.34 -17.46
N GLY A 353 -18.51 -16.75 -16.25
CA GLY A 353 -19.04 -18.07 -15.95
C GLY A 353 -18.00 -19.10 -15.54
N GLU A 354 -16.70 -18.75 -15.52
CA GLU A 354 -15.67 -19.62 -14.95
C GLU A 354 -15.93 -19.87 -13.47
N GLU A 355 -15.76 -21.12 -13.03
CA GLU A 355 -15.94 -21.53 -11.65
C GLU A 355 -14.60 -21.96 -11.05
N LEU A 356 -14.22 -21.30 -9.97
CA LEU A 356 -13.02 -21.59 -9.20
C LEU A 356 -13.44 -22.16 -7.83
N GLU A 357 -12.92 -23.34 -7.47
CA GLU A 357 -13.12 -23.93 -6.14
C GLU A 357 -11.78 -24.05 -5.41
N THR A 358 -11.77 -23.66 -4.14
CA THR A 358 -10.60 -23.82 -3.26
C THR A 358 -11.01 -24.20 -1.85
N GLY A 359 -10.10 -24.83 -1.11
CA GLY A 359 -10.29 -25.12 0.31
C GLY A 359 -10.46 -23.83 1.11
N ARG A 360 -11.29 -23.88 2.17
CA ARG A 360 -11.56 -22.70 3.00
C ARG A 360 -10.35 -22.24 3.81
N ASN A 361 -9.38 -23.14 4.03
CA ASN A 361 -8.12 -22.78 4.67
C ASN A 361 -7.18 -22.10 3.67
N LEU A 362 -7.16 -20.77 3.70
CA LEU A 362 -6.32 -19.93 2.83
C LEU A 362 -5.06 -19.42 3.55
N SER A 363 -4.64 -20.05 4.65
CA SER A 363 -3.48 -19.62 5.44
C SER A 363 -2.16 -19.63 4.66
N ALA A 364 -2.09 -20.34 3.53
CA ALA A 364 -0.94 -20.32 2.63
C ALA A 364 -0.86 -19.05 1.75
N PHE A 365 -1.98 -18.33 1.60
CA PHE A 365 -2.07 -17.12 0.77
C PHE A 365 -2.19 -15.85 1.59
N VAL A 366 -2.79 -15.94 2.79
CA VAL A 366 -3.12 -14.75 3.59
C VAL A 366 -3.35 -15.06 5.06
N GLY A 367 -2.93 -14.14 5.92
CA GLY A 367 -3.34 -14.13 7.32
C GLY A 367 -4.73 -13.50 7.49
N SER A 368 -5.54 -14.01 8.42
CA SER A 368 -6.84 -13.40 8.71
C SER A 368 -6.69 -12.07 9.43
N VAL A 369 -7.47 -11.06 8.98
CA VAL A 369 -7.54 -9.73 9.61
C VAL A 369 -8.19 -9.75 11.00
N TYR A 370 -8.88 -10.83 11.36
CA TYR A 370 -9.57 -10.98 12.64
C TYR A 370 -8.70 -11.63 13.73
N LEU A 371 -7.49 -12.09 13.40
CA LEU A 371 -6.62 -12.70 14.40
C LEU A 371 -6.26 -11.68 15.50
N PRO A 372 -6.27 -12.10 16.78
CA PRO A 372 -5.83 -11.25 17.88
C PRO A 372 -4.41 -10.75 17.66
N CYS A 373 -4.15 -9.47 17.96
CA CYS A 373 -2.77 -8.99 18.00
C CYS A 373 -2.10 -9.43 19.30
N ARG A 374 -0.84 -9.85 19.22
CA ARG A 374 0.02 -10.07 20.41
C ARG A 374 0.92 -8.87 20.72
N CYS A 375 0.86 -7.82 19.92
CA CYS A 375 1.80 -6.70 19.90
C CYS A 375 1.74 -5.75 21.10
N GLY A 376 0.70 -5.79 21.94
CA GLY A 376 0.63 -5.00 23.18
C GLY A 376 0.45 -3.48 22.96
N GLU A 377 1.27 -2.81 22.16
CA GLU A 377 1.38 -1.36 22.09
C GLU A 377 2.02 -0.97 20.76
N VAL A 378 1.31 -0.22 19.91
CA VAL A 378 1.96 0.66 18.92
C VAL A 378 1.32 2.04 19.04
N LEU A 379 2.00 2.92 19.77
CA LEU A 379 1.69 4.34 19.89
C LEU A 379 2.11 5.04 18.60
N SER A 380 1.19 5.24 17.66
CA SER A 380 1.44 6.16 16.54
C SER A 380 0.77 7.51 16.80
N VAL A 381 1.54 8.59 16.62
CA VAL A 381 1.16 9.99 16.84
C VAL A 381 0.03 10.48 15.92
N PHE A 382 -0.32 9.71 14.89
CA PHE A 382 -1.41 10.02 13.95
C PHE A 382 -2.68 9.19 14.23
N VAL A 383 -2.77 8.51 15.37
CA VAL A 383 -3.83 7.55 15.68
C VAL A 383 -4.84 8.15 16.67
N PRO A 384 -6.13 8.24 16.30
CA PRO A 384 -7.19 8.50 17.28
C PRO A 384 -7.21 7.39 18.33
N LYS A 385 -7.25 7.74 19.62
CA LYS A 385 -7.26 6.78 20.75
C LYS A 385 -8.30 5.65 20.64
N VAL A 386 -9.37 5.87 19.87
CA VAL A 386 -10.49 4.93 19.67
C VAL A 386 -10.18 3.69 18.81
N THR A 387 -9.01 3.62 18.16
CA THR A 387 -8.62 2.44 17.36
C THR A 387 -7.56 1.56 18.03
N GLN A 388 -7.24 1.80 19.31
CA GLN A 388 -6.34 0.92 20.06
C GLN A 388 -6.99 -0.45 20.21
N CYS A 389 -6.25 -1.52 19.88
CA CYS A 389 -6.68 -2.86 20.25
C CYS A 389 -6.61 -2.93 21.77
N GLU A 390 -7.76 -3.09 22.44
CA GLU A 390 -7.77 -3.46 23.85
C GLU A 390 -6.95 -4.75 23.99
N ALA A 391 -5.78 -4.64 24.60
CA ALA A 391 -5.06 -5.82 25.04
C ALA A 391 -6.00 -6.56 25.98
N ILE A 392 -6.35 -7.81 25.63
CA ILE A 392 -7.02 -8.71 26.57
C ILE A 392 -6.12 -8.73 27.82
N PRO A 393 -6.58 -8.27 28.99
CA PRO A 393 -5.80 -8.37 30.21
C PRO A 393 -5.46 -9.85 30.42
N ARG A 394 -4.17 -10.15 30.60
CA ARG A 394 -3.73 -11.53 30.90
C ARG A 394 -4.31 -12.02 32.21
#